data_AF-A0A952RIP9-F1
#
_entry.id   AF-A0A952RIP9-F1
#
_cell.length_a   1.000
_cell.length_b   1.000
_cell.length_c   1.000
_cell.angle_alpha   90.00
_cell.angle_beta   90.00
_cell.angle_gamma   90.00
#
_symmetry.space_group_name_H-M   'P 1'
#
loop_
_entity.id
_entity.type
_entity.pdbx_description
1 polymer ?
#
loop_
_entity_poly.entity_id
_entity_poly.type
_entity_poly.pdbx_seq_one_letter_code
_entity_poly.pdbx_strand_id
1 'polypeptide(L)'
;MRILFAIALLAACEKDKPPAPAPAPAPSAAASLAVAADAGPAKLEKLEMEEIRVQPDVVTQVKLKWLAPKGTEINDEAPFRVRWNRSDGLAEAPADAKTTGSAVKQGYTMKVQPLPKTPNATLTGEIDIVVCDAVNHSVCLPVRRHLDLGFIIVKDAPSEVSLEVPLPSAK
;
A
#
# COMPACT_ATOMS: atom_id res chain seq x y z
N MET A 1 2.55 25.64 73.08
CA MET A 1 3.88 26.02 73.60
C MET A 1 4.83 26.15 72.42
N ARG A 2 5.19 27.37 72.03
CA ARG A 2 6.15 27.67 70.96
C ARG A 2 7.55 27.61 71.55
N ILE A 3 8.48 26.88 70.94
CA ILE A 3 9.92 27.11 71.07
C ILE A 3 10.56 26.97 69.69
N LEU A 4 11.20 28.06 69.27
CA LEU A 4 12.12 28.20 68.15
C LEU A 4 13.55 27.84 68.59
N PHE A 5 14.47 27.78 67.60
CA PHE A 5 15.95 27.62 67.68
C PHE A 5 16.45 26.16 67.65
N ALA A 6 17.53 25.79 66.96
CA ALA A 6 18.53 26.50 66.16
C ALA A 6 19.20 25.53 65.17
N ILE A 7 19.86 26.11 64.18
CA ILE A 7 20.73 25.49 63.17
C ILE A 7 21.93 24.77 63.80
N ALA A 8 22.28 23.59 63.27
CA ALA A 8 23.63 23.04 63.35
C ALA A 8 23.97 22.33 62.04
N LEU A 9 24.80 22.98 61.22
CA LEU A 9 25.58 22.36 60.16
C LEU A 9 26.75 21.61 60.79
N LEU A 10 26.88 20.31 60.53
CA LEU A 10 28.18 19.63 60.55
C LEU A 10 28.20 18.56 59.45
N ALA A 11 29.19 18.72 58.59
CA ALA A 11 29.52 17.87 57.46
C ALA A 11 30.02 16.49 57.90
N ALA A 12 29.63 15.45 57.16
CA ALA A 12 30.26 14.13 57.22
C ALA A 12 30.28 13.51 55.81
N CYS A 13 31.45 13.60 55.19
CA CYS A 13 32.04 12.72 54.17
C CYS A 13 31.10 11.83 53.34
N GLU A 14 30.65 12.33 52.19
CA GLU A 14 30.28 11.45 51.07
C GLU A 14 31.49 11.26 50.15
N LYS A 15 32.00 10.03 50.23
CA LYS A 15 32.90 9.34 49.30
C LYS A 15 32.91 9.93 47.89
N ASP A 16 34.14 10.24 47.45
CA ASP A 16 34.57 10.24 46.05
C ASP A 16 33.94 9.06 45.30
N LYS A 17 32.96 9.38 44.44
CA LYS A 17 32.44 8.48 43.41
C LYS A 17 32.78 9.14 42.07
N PRO A 18 33.64 8.54 41.23
CA PRO A 18 33.88 9.06 39.90
C PRO A 18 32.54 9.10 39.15
N PRO A 19 32.27 10.15 38.35
CA PRO A 19 31.05 10.22 37.57
C PRO A 19 30.95 8.98 36.68
N ALA A 20 29.79 8.34 36.70
CA ALA A 20 29.49 7.27 35.76
C ALA A 20 29.70 7.80 34.34
N PRO A 21 30.35 7.02 33.45
CA PRO A 21 30.47 7.43 32.05
C PRO A 21 29.06 7.69 31.51
N ALA A 22 28.89 8.84 30.85
CA ALA A 22 27.67 9.16 30.14
C ALA A 22 27.26 7.96 29.27
N PRO A 23 25.96 7.62 29.19
CA PRO A 23 25.52 6.58 28.27
C PRO A 23 26.03 6.93 26.87
N ALA A 24 26.77 5.99 26.27
CA ALA A 24 27.19 6.11 24.89
C ALA A 24 25.95 6.42 24.04
N PRO A 25 26.03 7.34 23.07
CA PRO A 25 24.93 7.54 22.14
C PRO A 25 24.62 6.19 21.51
N ALA A 26 23.39 5.71 21.73
CA ALA A 26 22.89 4.53 21.04
C ALA A 26 23.08 4.76 19.54
N PRO A 27 23.56 3.77 18.77
CA PRO A 27 23.62 3.91 17.32
C PRO A 27 22.20 4.22 16.85
N SER A 28 22.06 5.41 16.27
CA SER A 28 20.81 5.96 15.76
C SER A 28 20.22 4.97 14.75
N ALA A 29 19.17 4.27 15.14
CA ALA A 29 18.35 3.42 14.28
C ALA A 29 17.48 4.27 13.33
N ALA A 30 18.08 5.27 12.69
CA ALA A 30 17.41 6.22 11.80
C ALA A 30 18.08 6.29 10.41
N ALA A 31 18.88 5.29 10.06
CA ALA A 31 19.52 5.19 8.74
C ALA A 31 18.92 4.00 7.97
N SER A 32 17.64 4.08 7.59
CA SER A 32 17.07 3.19 6.54
C SER A 32 15.74 3.64 5.93
N LEU A 33 15.31 4.89 6.09
CA LEU A 33 14.08 5.41 5.43
C LEU A 33 14.35 6.44 4.32
N ALA A 34 15.62 6.60 3.89
CA ALA A 34 16.02 7.62 2.92
C ALA A 34 16.27 7.09 1.50
N VAL A 35 15.72 5.93 1.13
CA VAL A 35 15.75 5.43 -0.27
C VAL A 35 14.32 5.29 -0.79
N ALA A 36 13.59 6.40 -0.87
CA ALA A 36 12.29 6.42 -1.54
C ALA A 36 11.98 7.74 -2.26
N ALA A 37 12.97 8.63 -2.44
CA ALA A 37 12.69 10.01 -2.84
C ALA A 37 13.38 10.50 -4.12
N ASP A 38 14.05 9.63 -4.89
CA ASP A 38 14.70 10.06 -6.16
C ASP A 38 14.34 9.20 -7.38
N ALA A 39 13.19 8.52 -7.33
CA ALA A 39 12.51 8.14 -8.56
C ALA A 39 11.59 9.31 -8.93
N GLY A 40 11.85 9.98 -10.06
CA GLY A 40 10.95 11.00 -10.61
C GLY A 40 9.50 10.48 -10.70
N PRO A 41 8.50 11.36 -10.84
CA PRO A 41 7.10 10.94 -10.80
C PRO A 41 6.85 9.87 -11.86
N ALA A 42 6.40 8.69 -11.41
CA ALA A 42 6.07 7.59 -12.30
C ALA A 42 5.07 8.05 -13.36
N LYS A 43 5.37 7.70 -14.62
CA LYS A 43 4.47 7.97 -15.74
C LYS A 43 3.17 7.19 -15.54
N LEU A 44 2.04 7.88 -15.63
CA LEU A 44 0.73 7.23 -15.64
C LEU A 44 0.52 6.55 -16.99
N GLU A 45 0.28 5.24 -16.97
CA GLU A 45 -0.03 4.45 -18.17
C GLU A 45 -1.49 3.99 -18.11
N LYS A 46 -2.26 4.27 -19.17
CA LYS A 46 -3.63 3.78 -19.32
C LYS A 46 -3.62 2.34 -19.81
N LEU A 47 -4.35 1.48 -19.11
CA LEU A 47 -4.62 0.10 -19.50
C LEU A 47 -6.12 -0.04 -19.80
N GLU A 48 -6.42 -0.44 -21.02
CA GLU A 48 -7.76 -0.87 -21.39
C GLU A 48 -7.85 -2.37 -21.13
N MET A 49 -8.69 -2.73 -20.17
CA MET A 49 -8.81 -4.10 -19.70
C MET A 49 -9.91 -4.82 -20.48
N GLU A 50 -9.80 -6.14 -20.60
CA GLU A 50 -10.86 -6.95 -21.19
C GLU A 50 -12.19 -6.77 -20.44
N GLU A 51 -13.30 -6.80 -21.18
CA GLU A 51 -14.63 -6.68 -20.58
C GLU A 51 -14.97 -7.89 -19.72
N ILE A 52 -15.44 -7.62 -18.50
CA ILE A 52 -15.69 -8.62 -17.48
C ILE A 52 -17.17 -8.97 -17.49
N ARG A 53 -17.47 -10.27 -17.51
CA ARG A 53 -18.84 -10.75 -17.32
C ARG A 53 -19.17 -10.81 -15.84
N VAL A 54 -20.25 -10.14 -15.43
CA VAL A 54 -20.74 -10.10 -14.04
C VAL A 54 -22.22 -10.44 -13.97
N GLN A 55 -22.66 -10.95 -12.82
CA GLN A 55 -24.07 -11.29 -12.62
C GLN A 55 -24.91 -10.05 -12.29
N PRO A 56 -26.17 -9.96 -12.74
CA PRO A 56 -27.07 -8.89 -12.33
C PRO A 56 -27.39 -9.01 -10.84
N ASP A 57 -27.40 -7.87 -10.13
CA ASP A 57 -27.83 -7.75 -8.72
C ASP A 57 -27.06 -8.62 -7.72
N VAL A 58 -25.94 -9.22 -8.12
CA VAL A 58 -25.11 -10.09 -7.31
C VAL A 58 -23.71 -9.49 -7.18
N VAL A 59 -23.13 -9.60 -6.00
CA VAL A 59 -21.74 -9.19 -5.76
C VAL A 59 -20.80 -10.17 -6.46
N THR A 60 -20.01 -9.67 -7.39
CA THR A 60 -18.90 -10.39 -8.03
C THR A 60 -17.58 -9.96 -7.40
N GLN A 61 -16.72 -10.92 -7.13
CA GLN A 61 -15.35 -10.69 -6.66
C GLN A 61 -14.41 -10.58 -7.86
N VAL A 62 -13.72 -9.45 -7.99
CA VAL A 62 -12.75 -9.22 -9.08
C VAL A 62 -11.36 -9.16 -8.47
N LYS A 63 -10.47 -10.05 -8.93
CA LYS A 63 -9.08 -10.15 -8.50
C LYS A 63 -8.14 -9.64 -9.59
N LEU A 64 -7.43 -8.57 -9.31
CA LEU A 64 -6.30 -8.12 -10.11
C LEU A 64 -5.08 -8.96 -9.77
N LYS A 65 -4.54 -9.67 -10.75
CA LYS A 65 -3.30 -10.44 -10.68
C LYS A 65 -2.20 -9.65 -11.38
N TRP A 66 -1.02 -9.66 -10.77
CA TRP A 66 0.11 -8.94 -11.30
C TRP A 66 0.86 -9.79 -12.31
N LEU A 67 0.97 -9.30 -13.55
CA LEU A 67 1.79 -9.94 -14.57
C LEU A 67 3.16 -9.26 -14.56
N ALA A 68 4.01 -9.70 -13.62
CA ALA A 68 5.38 -9.22 -13.49
C ALA A 68 6.34 -10.02 -14.39
N PRO A 69 7.20 -9.37 -15.19
CA PRO A 69 8.24 -10.03 -15.95
C PRO A 69 9.20 -10.82 -15.04
N LYS A 70 9.84 -11.86 -15.59
CA LYS A 70 10.83 -12.67 -14.85
C LYS A 70 11.94 -11.77 -14.27
N GLY A 71 12.21 -11.91 -12.98
CA GLY A 71 13.24 -11.14 -12.27
C GLY A 71 12.74 -9.81 -11.71
N THR A 72 11.43 -9.54 -11.79
CA THR A 72 10.80 -8.41 -11.14
C THR A 72 9.80 -8.91 -10.10
N GLU A 73 9.76 -8.26 -8.95
CA GLU A 73 8.78 -8.53 -7.91
C GLU A 73 8.16 -7.24 -7.37
N ILE A 74 7.08 -7.38 -6.60
CA ILE A 74 6.49 -6.27 -5.86
C ILE A 74 7.33 -6.01 -4.62
N ASN A 75 7.62 -4.74 -4.34
CA ASN A 75 8.30 -4.35 -3.11
C ASN A 75 7.37 -4.53 -1.91
N ASP A 76 7.74 -5.41 -0.99
CA ASP A 76 6.91 -5.80 0.16
C ASP A 76 6.67 -4.67 1.17
N GLU A 77 7.62 -3.75 1.30
CA GLU A 77 7.62 -2.65 2.28
C GLU A 77 7.03 -1.36 1.69
N ALA A 78 7.05 -1.22 0.36
CA ALA A 78 6.58 -0.03 -0.31
C ALA A 78 5.06 0.14 -0.20
N PRO A 79 4.55 1.38 -0.21
CA PRO A 79 3.12 1.64 -0.20
C PRO A 79 2.48 1.17 -1.51
N PHE A 80 1.30 0.58 -1.38
CA PHE A 80 0.37 0.28 -2.46
C PHE A 80 -0.89 1.13 -2.28
N ARG A 81 -1.39 1.70 -3.38
CA ARG A 81 -2.61 2.52 -3.36
C ARG A 81 -3.52 2.20 -4.53
N VAL A 82 -4.81 2.22 -4.27
CA VAL A 82 -5.87 2.20 -5.29
C VAL A 82 -6.80 3.35 -4.99
N ARG A 83 -7.12 4.11 -6.04
CA ARG A 83 -8.12 5.17 -5.99
C ARG A 83 -9.11 5.00 -7.12
N TRP A 84 -10.38 4.84 -6.80
CA TRP A 84 -11.45 4.80 -7.80
C TRP A 84 -11.94 6.22 -8.09
N ASN A 85 -11.97 6.55 -9.37
CA ASN A 85 -12.33 7.89 -9.84
C ASN A 85 -13.77 7.96 -10.36
N ARG A 86 -14.30 6.84 -10.89
CA ARG A 86 -15.66 6.75 -11.45
C ARG A 86 -16.18 5.31 -11.38
N SER A 87 -17.47 5.15 -11.12
CA SER A 87 -18.13 3.84 -10.97
C SER A 87 -19.57 3.88 -11.54
N ASP A 88 -19.72 3.97 -12.85
CA ASP A 88 -21.05 4.10 -13.47
C ASP A 88 -21.74 2.73 -13.55
N GLY A 89 -23.04 2.66 -13.25
CA GLY A 89 -23.81 1.41 -13.35
C GLY A 89 -23.52 0.39 -12.25
N LEU A 90 -22.67 0.72 -11.27
CA LEU A 90 -22.46 -0.07 -10.06
C LEU A 90 -23.34 0.45 -8.91
N ALA A 91 -23.82 -0.45 -8.06
CA ALA A 91 -24.62 -0.11 -6.89
C ALA A 91 -23.83 0.75 -5.89
N GLU A 92 -22.56 0.41 -5.70
CA GLU A 92 -21.61 1.16 -4.88
C GLU A 92 -20.23 1.12 -5.55
N ALA A 93 -19.48 2.22 -5.42
CA ALA A 93 -18.07 2.23 -5.78
C ALA A 93 -17.29 1.30 -4.83
N PRO A 94 -16.35 0.49 -5.31
CA PRO A 94 -15.47 -0.25 -4.43
C PRO A 94 -14.66 0.71 -3.54
N ALA A 95 -14.23 0.23 -2.38
CA ALA A 95 -13.39 1.02 -1.49
C ALA A 95 -12.02 1.32 -2.14
N ASP A 96 -11.54 2.55 -1.91
CA ASP A 96 -10.14 2.88 -2.10
C ASP A 96 -9.28 2.05 -1.14
N ALA A 97 -8.03 1.79 -1.54
CA ALA A 97 -7.10 1.03 -0.74
C ALA A 97 -5.79 1.79 -0.51
N LYS A 98 -5.26 1.69 0.69
CA LYS A 98 -3.90 2.11 1.05
C LYS A 98 -3.32 1.06 1.97
N THR A 99 -2.33 0.32 1.48
CA THR A 99 -1.67 -0.78 2.21
C THR A 99 -0.21 -0.88 1.76
N THR A 100 0.45 -2.01 2.01
CA THR A 100 1.82 -2.33 1.59
C THR A 100 1.82 -3.30 0.41
N GLY A 101 2.93 -3.37 -0.33
CA GLY A 101 3.10 -4.34 -1.40
C GLY A 101 3.00 -5.80 -0.92
N SER A 102 3.46 -6.09 0.30
CA SER A 102 3.34 -7.43 0.91
C SER A 102 1.89 -7.90 1.03
N ALA A 103 0.97 -7.00 1.37
CA ALA A 103 -0.45 -7.32 1.49
C ALA A 103 -1.11 -7.65 0.14
N VAL A 104 -0.53 -7.18 -0.97
CA VAL A 104 -1.08 -7.35 -2.31
C VAL A 104 -0.20 -8.20 -3.21
N LYS A 105 0.88 -8.82 -2.72
CA LYS A 105 1.82 -9.59 -3.55
C LYS A 105 1.13 -10.69 -4.37
N GLN A 106 0.05 -11.26 -3.84
CA GLN A 106 -0.76 -12.31 -4.47
C GLN A 106 -1.94 -11.78 -5.32
N GLY A 107 -1.99 -10.47 -5.55
CA GLY A 107 -3.08 -9.76 -6.21
C GLY A 107 -3.86 -8.83 -5.28
N TYR A 108 -4.69 -7.99 -5.88
CA TYR A 108 -5.64 -7.11 -5.19
C TYR A 108 -7.07 -7.55 -5.51
N THR A 109 -7.97 -7.52 -4.53
CA THR A 109 -9.36 -7.96 -4.73
C THR A 109 -10.33 -6.84 -4.39
N MET A 110 -11.30 -6.64 -5.27
CA MET A 110 -12.43 -5.74 -5.07
C MET A 110 -13.75 -6.50 -5.24
N LYS A 111 -14.82 -5.93 -4.69
CA LYS A 111 -16.19 -6.40 -4.89
C LYS A 111 -16.92 -5.40 -5.77
N VAL A 112 -17.64 -5.90 -6.76
CA VAL A 112 -18.48 -5.08 -7.63
C VAL A 112 -19.89 -5.67 -7.64
N GLN A 113 -20.89 -4.80 -7.66
CA GLN A 113 -22.28 -5.21 -7.81
C GLN A 113 -22.94 -4.25 -8.80
N PRO A 114 -23.44 -4.75 -9.93
CA PRO A 114 -24.17 -3.90 -10.87
C PRO A 114 -25.49 -3.40 -10.28
N LEU A 115 -25.95 -2.23 -10.75
CA LEU A 115 -27.29 -1.74 -10.48
C LEU A 115 -28.36 -2.60 -11.19
N PRO A 116 -29.53 -2.80 -10.57
CA PRO A 116 -30.63 -3.51 -11.20
C PRO A 116 -31.02 -2.96 -12.56
N LYS A 117 -31.27 -3.87 -13.51
CA LYS A 117 -31.73 -3.57 -14.88
C LYS A 117 -30.74 -2.73 -15.72
N THR A 118 -29.49 -2.60 -15.29
CA THR A 118 -28.44 -1.97 -16.10
C THR A 118 -27.85 -3.02 -17.05
N PRO A 119 -27.60 -2.72 -18.33
CA PRO A 119 -27.00 -3.67 -19.26
C PRO A 119 -25.47 -3.77 -19.10
N ASN A 120 -24.82 -2.65 -18.74
CA ASN A 120 -23.37 -2.55 -18.60
C ASN A 120 -23.01 -1.67 -17.40
N ALA A 121 -21.83 -1.87 -16.83
CA ALA A 121 -21.26 -0.98 -15.82
C ALA A 121 -19.79 -0.68 -16.14
N THR A 122 -19.23 0.38 -15.55
CA THR A 122 -17.83 0.74 -15.69
C THR A 122 -17.22 1.13 -14.36
N LEU A 123 -15.92 0.87 -14.21
CA LEU A 123 -15.13 1.31 -13.07
C LEU A 123 -13.78 1.79 -13.57
N THR A 124 -13.44 3.04 -13.26
CA THR A 124 -12.14 3.60 -13.60
C THR A 124 -11.42 4.07 -12.36
N GLY A 125 -10.10 3.88 -12.34
CA GLY A 125 -9.29 4.20 -11.18
C GLY A 125 -7.81 4.16 -11.48
N GLU A 126 -7.02 4.51 -10.47
CA GLU A 126 -5.57 4.49 -10.53
C GLU A 126 -5.01 3.54 -9.48
N ILE A 127 -3.96 2.82 -9.87
CA ILE A 127 -3.16 1.97 -8.99
C ILE A 127 -1.75 2.51 -8.96
N ASP A 128 -1.24 2.74 -7.76
CA ASP A 128 0.16 3.04 -7.50
C ASP A 128 0.80 1.83 -6.78
N ILE A 129 1.85 1.27 -7.38
CA ILE A 129 2.59 0.12 -6.84
C ILE A 129 4.08 0.31 -7.10
N VAL A 130 4.95 -0.25 -6.25
CA VAL A 130 6.39 -0.26 -6.49
C VAL A 130 6.84 -1.67 -6.80
N VAL A 131 7.61 -1.82 -7.87
CA VAL A 131 8.24 -3.08 -8.25
C VAL A 131 9.75 -2.95 -8.19
N CYS A 132 10.46 -4.02 -7.86
CA CYS A 132 11.91 -4.04 -7.78
C CYS A 132 12.53 -5.22 -8.52
N ASP A 133 13.83 -5.13 -8.78
CA ASP A 133 14.65 -6.30 -9.11
C ASP A 133 14.50 -7.34 -8.00
N ALA A 134 14.12 -8.56 -8.38
CA ALA A 134 13.79 -9.63 -7.45
C ALA A 134 15.02 -10.34 -6.85
N VAL A 135 16.24 -10.03 -7.31
CA VAL A 135 17.45 -10.69 -6.83
C VAL A 135 18.06 -9.91 -5.68
N ASN A 136 18.20 -8.59 -5.85
CA ASN A 136 18.94 -7.76 -4.90
C ASN A 136 18.27 -6.43 -4.58
N HIS A 137 17.06 -6.16 -5.09
CA HIS A 137 16.34 -4.90 -4.88
C HIS A 137 17.14 -3.65 -5.28
N SER A 138 18.14 -3.78 -6.16
CA SER A 138 19.02 -2.65 -6.56
C SER A 138 18.31 -1.59 -7.40
N VAL A 139 17.24 -1.99 -8.09
CA VAL A 139 16.39 -1.10 -8.88
C VAL A 139 14.97 -1.25 -8.36
N CYS A 140 14.34 -0.12 -7.98
CA CYS A 140 12.93 -0.07 -7.58
C CYS A 140 12.22 1.05 -8.35
N LEU A 141 11.13 0.70 -9.02
CA LEU A 141 10.39 1.59 -9.90
C LEU A 141 8.98 1.81 -9.34
N PRO A 142 8.57 3.07 -9.08
CA PRO A 142 7.16 3.38 -8.90
C PRO A 142 6.42 3.17 -10.23
N VAL A 143 5.27 2.52 -10.17
CA VAL A 143 4.42 2.16 -11.30
C VAL A 143 3.04 2.72 -11.04
N ARG A 144 2.51 3.46 -12.03
CA ARG A 144 1.15 4.01 -11.98
C ARG A 144 0.35 3.48 -13.16
N ARG A 145 -0.80 2.86 -12.86
CA ARG A 145 -1.72 2.31 -13.85
C ARG A 145 -3.07 2.99 -13.73
N HIS A 146 -3.55 3.59 -14.81
CA HIS A 146 -4.95 3.95 -14.94
C HIS A 146 -5.70 2.75 -15.50
N LEU A 147 -6.65 2.20 -14.75
CA LEU A 147 -7.47 1.08 -15.17
C LEU A 147 -8.82 1.57 -15.67
N ASP A 148 -9.24 1.04 -16.81
CA ASP A 148 -10.57 1.19 -17.37
C ASP A 148 -11.21 -0.20 -17.44
N LEU A 149 -12.15 -0.48 -16.52
CA LEU A 149 -12.83 -1.76 -16.41
C LEU A 149 -14.25 -1.64 -16.94
N GLY A 150 -14.56 -2.39 -17.99
CA GLY A 150 -15.93 -2.59 -18.48
C GLY A 150 -16.55 -3.86 -17.91
N PHE A 151 -17.83 -3.79 -17.54
CA PHE A 151 -18.61 -4.93 -17.07
C PHE A 151 -19.83 -5.17 -17.95
N ILE A 152 -19.95 -6.38 -18.50
CA ILE A 152 -21.13 -6.85 -19.23
C ILE A 152 -21.98 -7.69 -18.28
N ILE A 153 -23.25 -7.33 -18.14
CA ILE A 153 -24.13 -7.94 -17.15
C ILE A 153 -24.87 -9.11 -17.80
N VAL A 154 -24.57 -10.33 -17.34
CA VAL A 154 -25.14 -11.59 -17.87
C VAL A 154 -25.49 -12.55 -16.74
N LYS A 155 -26.55 -13.34 -16.92
CA LYS A 155 -27.06 -14.24 -15.87
C LYS A 155 -26.07 -15.35 -15.49
N ASP A 156 -25.28 -15.84 -16.46
CA ASP A 156 -24.40 -17.00 -16.30
C ASP A 156 -22.92 -16.61 -16.10
N ALA A 157 -22.67 -15.43 -15.52
CA ALA A 157 -21.32 -14.99 -15.17
C ALA A 157 -20.78 -15.70 -13.91
N PRO A 158 -19.47 -15.89 -13.78
CA PRO A 158 -18.88 -16.43 -12.55
C PRO A 158 -19.00 -15.43 -11.38
N SER A 159 -18.97 -15.94 -10.15
CA SER A 159 -18.96 -15.12 -8.94
C SER A 159 -17.57 -14.54 -8.62
N GLU A 160 -16.51 -15.10 -9.22
CA GLU A 160 -15.14 -14.61 -9.12
C GLU A 160 -14.51 -14.51 -10.52
N VAL A 161 -13.84 -13.39 -10.79
CA VAL A 161 -13.07 -13.16 -12.02
C VAL A 161 -11.67 -12.71 -11.67
N SER A 162 -10.68 -13.17 -12.44
CA SER A 162 -9.31 -12.67 -12.36
C SER A 162 -8.95 -11.88 -13.60
N LEU A 163 -8.25 -10.77 -13.43
CA LEU A 163 -7.71 -9.92 -14.50
C LEU A 163 -6.22 -9.76 -14.32
N GLU A 164 -5.47 -9.81 -15.41
CA GLU A 164 -4.02 -9.64 -15.37
C GLU A 164 -3.64 -8.18 -15.65
N VAL A 165 -2.87 -7.59 -14.75
CA VAL A 165 -2.37 -6.22 -14.86
C VAL A 165 -0.87 -6.28 -15.15
N PRO A 166 -0.43 -5.90 -16.36
CA PRO A 166 0.99 -5.95 -16.74
C PRO A 166 1.81 -4.91 -15.96
N LEU A 167 2.91 -5.39 -15.39
CA LEU A 167 3.90 -4.57 -14.70
C LEU A 167 5.17 -4.43 -15.57
N PRO A 168 5.90 -3.30 -15.48
CA PRO A 168 7.17 -3.15 -16.18
C PRO A 168 8.25 -4.02 -15.54
N SER A 169 9.34 -4.26 -16.27
CA SER A 169 10.54 -4.87 -15.71
C SER A 169 11.30 -3.85 -14.86
N ALA A 170 11.72 -4.26 -13.66
CA ALA A 170 12.72 -3.56 -12.85
C ALA A 170 14.03 -4.34 -12.93
N LYS A 171 14.90 -3.94 -13.87
CA LYS A 171 16.24 -4.47 -14.13
C LYS A 171 17.14 -3.37 -14.66
#